data_AF-A0A818CV71-F1
#
_entry.id   AF-A0A818CV71-F1
#
_cell.length_a   1.000
_cell.length_b   1.000
_cell.length_c   1.000
_cell.angle_alpha   90.00
_cell.angle_beta   90.00
_cell.angle_gamma   90.00
#
_symmetry.space_group_name_H-M   'P 1'
#
loop_
_entity.id
_entity.type
_entity.pdbx_description
1 polymer ?
#
loop_
_entity_poly.entity_id
_entity_poly.type
_entity_poly.pdbx_seq_one_letter_code
_entity_poly.pdbx_strand_id
1 'polypeptide(L)'
;MLATSLVDQFEWDMSDKQNSPEEFARVLAAELGLGGEFVTAIAYSVRGQLSWHNKTFSYSEKAISSVDAPMRTNHEAEQYCPFLETLTDAEIDKKIRDQDRNTRRIRRLANTGSTR
;
A
#
# COMPACT_ATOMS: atom_id res chain seq x y z
N MET A 1 -12.64 -19.50 10.82
CA MET A 1 -11.24 -19.92 10.52
C MET A 1 -10.35 -18.77 11.01
N LEU A 2 -9.02 -18.92 11.16
CA LEU A 2 -8.18 -17.73 11.36
C LEU A 2 -7.67 -17.30 9.97
N ALA A 3 -7.81 -16.02 9.63
CA ALA A 3 -7.28 -15.48 8.39
C ALA A 3 -6.12 -14.53 8.68
N THR A 4 -5.20 -14.43 7.73
CA THR A 4 -4.00 -13.60 7.86
C THR A 4 -4.24 -12.24 7.23
N SER A 5 -3.84 -11.18 7.92
CA SER A 5 -3.84 -9.81 7.39
C SER A 5 -2.43 -9.26 7.33
N LEU A 6 -2.05 -8.70 6.19
CA LEU A 6 -0.77 -8.02 5.97
C LEU A 6 -0.96 -6.51 6.06
N VAL A 7 -0.10 -5.85 6.83
CA VAL A 7 0.02 -4.38 6.90
C VAL A 7 1.48 -4.02 6.64
N ASP A 8 1.72 -3.08 5.75
CA ASP A 8 3.07 -2.68 5.33
C ASP A 8 3.09 -1.18 4.96
N GLN A 9 4.28 -0.58 5.01
CA GLN A 9 4.54 0.80 4.63
C GLN A 9 5.94 0.93 3.99
N PHE A 10 5.98 1.44 2.76
CA PHE A 10 7.23 1.70 2.04
C PHE A 10 7.12 2.92 1.13
N GLU A 11 8.28 3.46 0.74
CA GLU A 11 8.38 4.51 -0.27
C GLU A 11 8.46 3.91 -1.67
N TRP A 12 7.89 4.60 -2.64
CA TRP A 12 7.88 4.15 -4.04
C TRP A 12 8.19 5.31 -4.98
N ASP A 13 9.24 5.15 -5.79
CA ASP A 13 9.54 6.09 -6.87
C ASP A 13 8.61 5.84 -8.06
N MET A 14 7.69 6.79 -8.30
CA MET A 14 6.73 6.74 -9.41
C MET A 14 7.36 7.11 -10.76
N SER A 15 8.56 7.70 -10.76
CA SER A 15 9.24 8.15 -11.97
C SER A 15 10.09 7.06 -12.64
N ASP A 16 10.53 6.07 -11.86
CA ASP A 16 11.29 4.93 -12.39
C ASP A 16 10.37 3.92 -13.11
N LYS A 17 10.64 3.73 -14.40
CA LYS A 17 9.89 2.81 -15.27
C LYS A 17 10.22 1.33 -15.03
N GLN A 18 11.31 1.05 -14.32
CA GLN A 18 11.71 -0.33 -13.98
C GLN A 18 10.97 -0.84 -12.74
N ASN A 19 10.36 0.04 -11.95
CA ASN A 19 9.58 -0.34 -10.78
C ASN A 19 8.29 -1.07 -11.20
N SER A 20 8.18 -2.36 -10.85
CA SER A 20 7.01 -3.21 -11.13
C SER A 20 6.32 -3.64 -9.83
N PRO A 21 5.03 -3.27 -9.63
CA PRO A 21 4.24 -3.76 -8.51
C PRO A 21 4.13 -5.28 -8.44
N GLU A 22 4.12 -5.97 -9.58
CA GLU A 22 4.04 -7.43 -9.67
C GLU A 22 5.35 -8.10 -9.24
N GLU A 23 6.50 -7.54 -9.64
CA GLU A 23 7.82 -8.00 -9.20
C GLU A 23 7.96 -7.86 -7.69
N PHE A 24 7.68 -6.66 -7.18
CA PHE A 24 7.71 -6.36 -5.75
C PHE A 24 6.80 -7.30 -4.95
N ALA A 25 5.54 -7.47 -5.37
CA ALA A 25 4.58 -8.31 -4.67
C ALA A 25 5.02 -9.77 -4.59
N ARG A 26 5.69 -10.28 -5.62
CA ARG A 26 6.19 -11.66 -5.63
C ARG A 26 7.35 -11.84 -4.66
N VAL A 27 8.30 -10.90 -4.64
CA VAL A 27 9.45 -10.92 -3.73
C VAL A 27 8.96 -10.81 -2.29
N LEU A 28 8.13 -9.81 -1.98
CA LEU A 28 7.59 -9.60 -0.64
C LEU A 28 6.80 -10.82 -0.13
N ALA A 29 5.93 -11.39 -0.96
CA ALA A 29 5.17 -12.58 -0.58
C ALA A 29 6.10 -13.79 -0.34
N ALA A 30 7.14 -13.97 -1.16
CA ALA A 30 8.10 -15.05 -0.98
C ALA A 30 8.90 -14.88 0.32
N GLU A 31 9.36 -13.66 0.63
CA GLU A 31 10.10 -13.36 1.86
C GLU A 31 9.27 -13.55 3.12
N LEU A 32 7.98 -13.23 3.06
CA LEU A 32 7.03 -13.41 4.17
C LEU A 32 6.41 -14.81 4.24
N GLY A 33 6.74 -15.71 3.31
CA GLY A 33 6.15 -17.05 3.25
C GLY A 33 4.65 -17.06 2.91
N LEU A 34 4.16 -16.02 2.23
CA LEU A 34 2.77 -15.87 1.80
C LEU A 34 2.58 -16.48 0.40
N GLY A 35 1.44 -17.13 0.20
CA GLY A 35 1.08 -17.76 -1.07
C GLY A 35 -0.33 -17.42 -1.55
N GLY A 36 -0.71 -17.98 -2.69
CA GLY A 36 -2.06 -17.84 -3.25
C GLY A 36 -2.37 -16.41 -3.69
N GLU A 37 -3.46 -15.85 -3.18
CA GLU A 37 -4.01 -14.55 -3.58
C GLU A 37 -3.24 -13.33 -3.05
N PHE A 38 -2.29 -13.52 -2.12
CA PHE A 38 -1.52 -12.39 -1.57
C PHE A 38 -0.72 -11.66 -2.65
N VAL A 39 -0.05 -12.37 -3.56
CA VAL A 39 0.74 -11.75 -4.63
C VAL A 39 -0.14 -10.85 -5.50
N THR A 40 -1.31 -11.34 -5.91
CA THR A 40 -2.22 -10.59 -6.76
C THR A 40 -2.88 -9.43 -6.02
N ALA A 41 -3.24 -9.63 -4.75
CA ALA A 41 -3.83 -8.60 -3.89
C ALA A 41 -2.85 -7.45 -3.58
N ILE A 42 -1.59 -7.76 -3.25
CA ILE A 42 -0.53 -6.76 -3.01
C ILE A 42 -0.31 -5.93 -4.27
N ALA A 43 -0.07 -6.59 -5.42
CA ALA A 43 0.16 -5.89 -6.68
C ALA A 43 -1.04 -5.00 -7.08
N TYR A 44 -2.27 -5.48 -6.88
CA TYR A 44 -3.48 -4.70 -7.13
C TYR A 44 -3.58 -3.47 -6.21
N SER A 45 -3.29 -3.64 -4.92
CA SER A 45 -3.28 -2.56 -3.94
C SER A 45 -2.29 -1.47 -4.32
N VAL A 46 -1.04 -1.84 -4.65
CA VAL A 46 0.02 -0.90 -5.04
C VAL A 46 -0.37 -0.14 -6.32
N ARG A 47 -0.84 -0.81 -7.37
CA ARG A 47 -1.32 -0.13 -8.60
C ARG A 47 -2.45 0.87 -8.32
N GLY A 48 -3.37 0.51 -7.43
CA GLY A 48 -4.46 1.39 -7.02
C GLY A 48 -3.95 2.67 -6.34
N GLN A 49 -2.99 2.53 -5.44
CA GLN A 49 -2.33 3.65 -4.76
C GLN A 49 -1.54 4.51 -5.76
N LEU A 50 -0.78 3.92 -6.67
CA LEU A 50 -0.04 4.66 -7.71
C LEU A 50 -0.98 5.45 -8.63
N SER A 51 -2.08 4.85 -9.08
CA SER A 51 -3.06 5.55 -9.91
C SER A 51 -3.70 6.72 -9.19
N TRP A 52 -3.93 6.59 -7.88
CA TRP A 52 -4.43 7.67 -7.04
C TRP A 52 -3.40 8.80 -6.90
N HIS A 53 -2.18 8.45 -6.48
CA HIS A 53 -1.10 9.41 -6.28
C HIS A 53 -0.79 10.17 -7.56
N ASN A 54 -0.73 9.52 -8.73
CA ASN A 54 -0.53 10.22 -10.00
C ASN A 54 -1.60 11.28 -10.33
N LYS A 55 -2.86 11.08 -9.91
CA LYS A 55 -3.94 12.06 -10.14
C LYS A 55 -3.92 13.21 -9.13
N THR A 56 -3.51 12.93 -7.90
CA THR A 56 -3.56 13.91 -6.80
C THR A 56 -2.21 14.55 -6.51
N PHE A 57 -1.13 14.11 -7.15
CA PHE A 57 0.24 14.57 -6.88
C PHE A 57 0.37 16.09 -6.93
N SER A 58 -0.22 16.73 -7.94
CA SER A 58 -0.23 18.19 -8.13
C SER A 58 -0.96 18.96 -7.02
N TYR A 59 -1.78 18.28 -6.23
CA TYR A 59 -2.54 18.84 -5.10
C TYR A 59 -2.04 18.33 -3.74
N SER A 60 -1.00 17.50 -3.73
CA SER A 60 -0.42 16.94 -2.50
C SER A 60 0.58 17.92 -1.91
N GLU A 61 0.27 18.47 -0.73
CA GLU A 61 1.22 19.31 0.04
C GLU A 61 2.36 18.50 0.67
N LYS A 62 2.26 17.17 0.69
CA LYS A 62 3.29 16.27 1.23
C LYS A 62 4.12 15.69 0.09
N ALA A 63 5.06 16.46 -0.42
CA ALA A 63 6.21 15.88 -1.10
C ALA A 63 7.11 15.21 -0.05
N ILE A 64 7.57 14.00 -0.33
CA ILE A 64 8.59 13.36 0.50
C ILE A 64 9.89 14.15 0.29
N SER A 65 10.58 14.48 1.38
CA SER A 65 11.86 15.19 1.30
C SER A 65 12.90 14.36 0.54
N SER A 66 13.93 15.02 0.01
CA SER A 66 15.09 14.30 -0.51
C SER A 66 15.66 13.35 0.54
N VAL A 67 16.16 12.20 0.08
CA VAL A 67 16.87 11.26 0.94
C VAL A 67 18.25 11.84 1.24
N ASP A 68 18.38 12.52 2.38
CA ASP A 68 19.64 13.13 2.80
C ASP A 68 20.61 12.09 3.41
N ALA A 69 20.08 11.01 3.97
CA ALA A 69 20.83 9.89 4.52
C ALA A 69 20.25 8.56 4.02
N PRO A 70 21.09 7.60 3.59
CA PRO A 70 20.61 6.33 3.01
C PRO A 70 20.02 5.37 4.05
N MET A 71 20.27 5.60 5.33
CA MET A 71 19.77 4.77 6.43
C MET A 71 18.67 5.52 7.19
N ARG A 72 17.51 4.88 7.32
CA ARG A 72 16.46 5.34 8.25
C ARG A 72 16.95 5.21 9.70
N THR A 73 16.38 6.01 10.59
CA THR A 73 16.60 5.82 12.03
C THR A 73 15.99 4.48 12.47
N ASN A 74 16.48 3.90 13.57
CA ASN A 74 15.92 2.64 14.09
C ASN A 74 14.40 2.73 14.34
N HIS A 75 13.93 3.87 14.86
CA HIS A 75 12.51 4.08 15.13
C HIS A 75 11.66 4.08 13.86
N GLU A 76 12.13 4.73 12.79
CA GLU A 76 11.45 4.71 11.50
C GLU A 76 11.52 3.32 10.85
N ALA A 77 12.66 2.63 10.95
CA ALA A 77 12.80 1.29 10.40
C ALA A 77 11.78 0.30 10.99
N GLU A 78 11.51 0.38 12.30
CA GLU A 78 10.46 -0.42 12.95
C GLU A 78 9.05 -0.11 12.41
N GLN A 79 8.76 1.15 12.09
CA GLN A 79 7.46 1.57 11.54
C GLN A 79 7.25 1.13 10.09
N TYR A 80 8.32 1.03 9.31
CA TYR A 80 8.30 0.61 7.90
C TYR A 80 8.42 -0.91 7.74
N CYS A 81 8.47 -1.66 8.83
CA CYS A 81 8.53 -3.12 8.78
C CYS A 81 7.14 -3.71 8.46
N PRO A 82 7.02 -4.68 7.54
CA PRO A 82 5.76 -5.36 7.31
C PRO A 82 5.35 -6.17 8.55
N PHE A 83 4.06 -6.14 8.85
CA PHE A 83 3.46 -6.83 9.98
C PHE A 83 2.34 -7.77 9.52
N LEU A 84 2.41 -9.02 9.98
CA LEU A 84 1.38 -10.03 9.78
C LEU A 84 0.61 -10.26 11.07
N GLU A 85 -0.71 -10.14 10.99
CA GLU A 85 -1.61 -10.46 12.10
C GLU A 85 -2.61 -11.54 11.71
N THR A 86 -2.86 -12.46 12.65
CA THR A 86 -3.95 -13.43 12.54
C THR A 86 -5.20 -12.83 13.16
N LEU A 87 -6.27 -12.75 12.39
CA LEU A 87 -7.53 -12.18 12.78
C LEU A 87 -8.63 -13.23 12.76
N THR A 88 -9.63 -13.02 13.61
CA THR A 88 -10.89 -13.76 13.57
C THR A 88 -11.72 -13.35 12.35
N ASP A 89 -12.66 -14.22 11.94
CA ASP A 89 -13.58 -13.93 10.83
C ASP A 89 -14.31 -12.58 11.02
N ALA A 90 -14.73 -12.26 12.25
CA ALA A 90 -15.41 -11.01 12.58
C ALA A 90 -14.52 -9.77 12.42
N GLU A 91 -13.24 -9.88 12.77
CA GLU A 91 -12.25 -8.80 12.62
C GLU A 91 -11.88 -8.59 11.15
N ILE A 92 -11.71 -9.67 10.40
CA ILE A 92 -11.49 -9.63 8.95
C ILE A 92 -12.66 -8.97 8.25
N ASP A 93 -13.88 -9.39 8.54
CA ASP A 93 -15.09 -8.81 7.98
C ASP A 93 -15.19 -7.32 8.28
N LYS A 94 -14.83 -6.92 9.51
CA LYS A 94 -14.78 -5.50 9.90
C LYS A 94 -13.73 -4.76 9.07
N LYS A 95 -12.52 -5.32 8.94
CA LYS A 95 -11.41 -4.72 8.19
C LYS A 95 -11.73 -4.58 6.69
N ILE A 96 -12.34 -5.59 6.09
CA ILE A 96 -12.82 -5.57 4.69
C ILE A 96 -13.86 -4.46 4.51
N ARG A 97 -14.86 -4.37 5.41
CA ARG A 97 -15.88 -3.30 5.34
C ARG A 97 -15.27 -1.91 5.46
N ASP A 98 -14.33 -1.72 6.38
CA ASP A 98 -13.66 -0.44 6.58
C ASP A 98 -12.76 -0.07 5.39
N GLN A 99 -12.04 -1.05 4.81
CA GLN A 99 -11.25 -0.87 3.60
C GLN A 99 -12.12 -0.51 2.40
N ASP A 100 -13.26 -1.17 2.22
CA ASP A 100 -14.19 -0.89 1.13
C ASP A 100 -14.84 0.51 1.29
N ARG A 101 -15.20 0.90 2.52
CA ARG A 101 -15.64 2.27 2.83
C ARG A 101 -14.56 3.30 2.46
N ASN A 102 -13.31 3.06 2.85
CA ASN A 102 -12.20 3.94 2.51
C ASN A 102 -11.97 4.00 0.99
N THR A 103 -11.96 2.85 0.31
CA THR A 103 -11.82 2.74 -1.15
C THR A 103 -12.89 3.56 -1.89
N ARG A 104 -14.15 3.46 -1.44
CA ARG A 104 -15.27 4.26 -1.98
C ARG A 104 -15.07 5.75 -1.74
N ARG A 105 -14.60 6.15 -0.55
CA ARG A 105 -14.28 7.55 -0.22
C ARG A 105 -13.17 8.08 -1.15
N ILE A 106 -12.07 7.35 -1.29
CA ILE A 106 -10.94 7.73 -2.15
C ILE A 106 -11.40 7.87 -3.60
N ARG A 107 -12.09 6.87 -4.17
CA ARG A 107 -12.62 6.97 -5.55
C ARG A 107 -13.50 8.21 -5.80
N ARG A 108 -14.33 8.62 -4.82
CA ARG A 108 -15.12 9.85 -4.94
C ARG A 108 -14.23 11.09 -5.05
N LEU A 109 -13.20 11.17 -4.20
CA LEU A 109 -12.25 12.29 -4.19
C LEU A 109 -11.45 12.39 -5.51
N ALA A 110 -11.10 11.27 -6.16
CA ALA A 110 -10.40 11.25 -7.45
C ALA A 110 -11.26 11.86 -8.55
N ASN A 111 -12.54 11.51 -8.54
CA ASN A 111 -13.47 11.94 -9.58
C ASN A 111 -13.84 13.42 -9.40
N THR A 112 -13.83 13.96 -8.18
CA THR A 112 -14.10 15.39 -7.94
C THR A 112 -12.92 16.31 -8.28
N GLY A 113 -11.68 15.80 -8.26
CA GLY A 113 -10.49 16.58 -8.61
C GLY A 113 -10.28 16.78 -10.12
N SER A 114 -11.01 16.05 -10.97
CA SER A 114 -10.82 16.05 -12.42
C SER A 114 -11.70 17.08 -13.18
N THR A 115 -12.49 17.90 -12.49
CA THR A 115 -13.50 18.81 -13.08
C THR A 115 -13.16 20.29 -12.93
N ARG A 116 -11.88 20.66 -12.83
CA ARG A 116 -11.46 22.08 -12.84
C ARG A 116 -10.26 22.28 -13.75
#